data_AF-A0A6G0KQ72-F1
#
_entry.id   AF-A0A6G0KQ72-F1
#
_cell.length_a   1.000
_cell.length_b   1.000
_cell.length_c   1.000
_cell.angle_alpha   90.00
_cell.angle_beta   90.00
_cell.angle_gamma   90.00
#
_symmetry.space_group_name_H-M   'P 1'
#
loop_
_entity.id
_entity.type
_entity.pdbx_description
1 polymer ?
#
loop_
_entity_poly.entity_id
_entity_poly.type
_entity_poly.pdbx_seq_one_letter_code
_entity_poly.pdbx_strand_id
1 'polypeptide(L)'
;MVKNDFAVGGRRGARVLEETPLVDGINVVAAYNHSFVGHCIVLTVKGNKRLIYDLKECKPVLSAEDWINFYAFVRPFIVFK
;
A
#
# COMPACT_ATOMS: atom_id res chain seq x y z
N MET A 1 15.79 -13.91 4.93
CA MET A 1 15.55 -13.37 3.58
C MET A 1 15.33 -11.88 3.74
N VAL A 2 16.20 -11.03 3.17
CA VAL A 2 16.05 -9.56 3.27
C VAL A 2 14.74 -9.20 2.56
N LYS A 3 13.75 -8.78 3.34
CA LYS A 3 12.47 -8.27 2.84
C LYS A 3 12.72 -6.93 2.16
N ASN A 4 13.07 -6.96 0.88
CA ASN A 4 13.11 -5.77 0.05
C ASN A 4 11.66 -5.41 -0.31
N ASP A 5 10.94 -4.85 0.66
CA ASP A 5 9.53 -4.48 0.48
C ASP A 5 9.38 -3.10 -0.20
N PHE A 6 10.30 -2.80 -1.12
CA PHE A 6 10.19 -1.65 -2.00
C PHE A 6 9.25 -2.00 -3.15
N ALA A 7 8.45 -1.03 -3.57
CA ALA A 7 7.69 -1.18 -4.79
C ALA A 7 8.65 -1.41 -5.97
N VAL A 8 8.21 -2.20 -6.94
CA VAL A 8 8.98 -2.45 -8.16
C VAL A 8 9.19 -1.11 -8.88
N GLY A 9 10.45 -0.72 -9.04
CA GLY A 9 10.82 0.54 -9.69
C GLY A 9 10.19 0.69 -11.06
N GLY A 10 9.70 1.89 -11.38
CA GLY A 10 9.07 2.22 -12.66
C GLY A 10 7.61 1.76 -12.80
N ARG A 11 7.05 0.98 -11.86
CA ARG A 11 5.62 0.64 -11.83
C ARG A 11 4.80 1.72 -11.12
N ARG A 12 3.54 1.89 -11.53
CA ARG A 12 2.62 2.95 -11.08
C ARG A 12 1.18 2.44 -10.99
N GLY A 13 0.36 3.10 -10.18
CA GLY A 13 -1.06 2.81 -10.00
C GLY A 13 -1.35 1.48 -9.29
N ALA A 14 -2.64 1.10 -9.26
CA ALA A 14 -3.15 -0.03 -8.49
C ALA A 14 -2.47 -1.38 -8.79
N ARG A 15 -2.04 -1.61 -10.04
CA ARG A 15 -1.28 -2.81 -10.46
C ARG A 15 -0.04 -3.11 -9.61
N VAL A 16 0.57 -2.10 -8.99
CA VAL A 16 1.74 -2.31 -8.13
C VAL A 16 1.39 -3.22 -6.95
N LEU A 17 0.20 -3.09 -6.39
CA LEU A 17 -0.27 -3.93 -5.28
C LEU A 17 -0.62 -5.37 -5.71
N GLU A 18 -0.87 -5.58 -6.99
CA GLU A 18 -1.09 -6.92 -7.58
C GLU A 18 0.24 -7.62 -7.84
N GLU A 19 1.25 -6.88 -8.29
CA GLU A 19 2.59 -7.39 -8.62
C GLU A 19 3.51 -7.54 -7.40
N THR A 20 3.24 -6.82 -6.31
CA THR A 20 4.06 -6.88 -5.09
C THR A 20 3.69 -8.14 -4.29
N PRO A 21 4.66 -8.96 -3.87
CA PRO A 21 4.40 -10.08 -2.97
C PRO A 21 4.07 -9.55 -1.58
N LEU A 22 2.78 -9.57 -1.23
CA LEU A 22 2.27 -9.07 0.05
C LEU A 22 2.06 -10.19 1.06
N VAL A 23 2.25 -9.86 2.33
CA VAL A 23 1.95 -10.77 3.45
C VAL A 23 0.58 -10.41 4.02
N ASP A 24 -0.23 -11.43 4.31
CA ASP A 24 -1.49 -11.28 5.01
C ASP A 24 -1.32 -10.52 6.33
N GLY A 25 -2.30 -9.66 6.63
CA GLY A 25 -2.30 -8.80 7.81
C GLY A 25 -2.37 -7.32 7.47
N ILE A 26 -1.91 -6.49 8.41
CA ILE A 26 -1.88 -5.03 8.28
C ILE A 26 -0.53 -4.62 7.72
N ASN A 27 -0.55 -3.77 6.71
CA ASN A 27 0.64 -3.20 6.09
C ASN A 27 0.53 -1.67 6.08
N VAL A 28 1.65 -0.99 6.30
CA VAL A 28 1.81 0.45 6.08
C VAL A 28 2.33 0.67 4.68
N VAL A 29 1.74 1.61 3.97
CA VAL A 29 2.08 1.91 2.59
C VAL A 29 2.41 3.38 2.45
N ALA A 30 3.62 3.67 1.97
CA ALA A 30 3.97 5.00 1.51
C ALA A 30 3.69 5.09 0.01
N ALA A 31 2.98 6.13 -0.39
CA ALA A 31 2.59 6.37 -1.76
C ALA A 31 2.68 7.86 -2.12
N TYR A 32 2.63 8.16 -3.41
CA TYR A 32 2.72 9.50 -3.97
C TYR A 32 1.61 9.70 -4.99
N ASN A 33 1.02 10.89 -5.00
CA ASN A 33 0.05 11.29 -6.01
C ASN A 33 0.74 11.73 -7.33
N HIS A 34 -0.05 12.19 -8.31
CA HIS A 34 0.45 12.63 -9.61
C HIS A 34 1.39 13.85 -9.53
N SER A 35 1.32 14.63 -8.45
CA SER A 35 2.18 15.79 -8.18
C SER A 35 3.36 15.47 -7.26
N PHE A 36 3.65 14.17 -7.02
CA PHE A 36 4.71 13.71 -6.13
C PHE A 36 4.58 14.19 -4.67
N VAL A 37 3.35 14.48 -4.22
CA VAL A 37 3.07 14.70 -2.81
C VAL A 37 2.94 13.33 -2.14
N GLY A 38 3.74 13.11 -1.10
CA GLY A 38 3.77 11.85 -0.36
C GLY A 38 2.58 11.73 0.59
N HIS A 39 2.09 10.49 0.75
CA HIS A 39 0.99 10.14 1.62
C HIS A 39 1.18 8.73 2.22
N CYS A 40 0.65 8.52 3.42
CA CYS A 40 0.74 7.23 4.11
C CYS A 40 -0.66 6.66 4.31
N ILE A 41 -0.86 5.43 3.88
CA ILE A 41 -2.14 4.71 3.99
C ILE A 41 -1.93 3.36 4.68
N VAL A 42 -3.03 2.79 5.18
CA VAL A 42 -3.05 1.44 5.71
C VAL A 42 -3.62 0.50 4.66
N LEU A 43 -2.99 -0.67 4.50
CA LEU A 43 -3.43 -1.74 3.61
C LEU A 43 -3.69 -3.00 4.42
N THR A 44 -4.89 -3.56 4.36
CA THR A 44 -5.14 -4.91 4.86
C THR A 44 -5.11 -5.91 3.71
N VAL A 45 -4.42 -7.02 3.94
CA VAL A 45 -4.22 -8.10 2.98
C VAL A 45 -4.78 -9.39 3.57
N LYS A 46 -5.64 -10.08 2.81
CA LYS A 46 -6.16 -11.40 3.13
C LYS A 46 -6.25 -12.23 1.86
N GLY A 47 -5.25 -13.05 1.59
CA GLY A 47 -5.05 -13.71 0.31
C GLY A 47 -5.01 -12.67 -0.82
N ASN A 48 -5.93 -12.78 -1.78
CA ASN A 48 -6.03 -11.84 -2.90
C ASN A 48 -6.85 -10.57 -2.58
N LYS A 49 -7.49 -10.49 -1.41
CA LYS A 49 -8.26 -9.31 -1.03
C LYS A 49 -7.33 -8.26 -0.45
N ARG A 50 -7.37 -7.06 -1.05
CA ARG A 50 -6.56 -5.89 -0.68
C ARG A 50 -7.52 -4.74 -0.40
N LEU A 51 -7.50 -4.19 0.80
CA LEU A 51 -8.35 -3.06 1.19
C LEU A 51 -7.48 -1.91 1.68
N ILE A 52 -7.65 -0.74 1.07
CA ILE A 52 -6.95 0.48 1.44
C ILE A 52 -7.79 1.27 2.42
N TYR A 53 -7.17 1.76 3.47
CA TYR A 53 -7.76 2.63 4.48
C TYR A 53 -6.97 3.93 4.50
N ASP A 54 -7.71 5.04 4.46
CA ASP A 54 -7.15 6.37 4.50
C ASP A 54 -7.98 7.28 5.43
N LEU A 55 -7.31 8.22 6.10
CA LEU A 55 -7.91 9.21 7.01
C LEU A 55 -8.74 8.60 8.16
N LYS A 56 -9.65 9.39 8.75
CA LYS A 56 -10.32 9.12 10.03
C LYS A 56 -11.40 8.04 10.01
N GLU A 57 -11.91 7.68 8.84
CA GLU A 57 -12.98 6.68 8.79
C GLU A 57 -12.38 5.29 8.85
N CYS A 58 -12.81 4.48 9.82
CA CYS A 58 -12.43 3.06 9.93
C CYS A 58 -13.06 2.18 8.84
N LYS A 59 -13.19 2.71 7.62
CA LYS A 59 -13.78 2.07 6.44
C LYS A 59 -12.77 2.11 5.30
N PRO A 60 -12.73 1.05 4.47
CA PRO A 60 -11.88 1.07 3.30
C PRO A 60 -12.37 2.13 2.30
N VAL A 61 -11.44 2.80 1.63
CA VAL A 61 -11.75 3.67 0.50
C VAL A 61 -12.24 2.82 -0.68
N LEU A 62 -13.16 3.36 -1.47
CA LEU A 62 -13.72 2.64 -2.63
C LEU A 62 -12.67 2.45 -3.74
N SER A 63 -11.84 3.46 -3.97
CA SER A 63 -10.74 3.41 -4.92
C SER A 63 -9.62 4.35 -4.48
N ALA A 64 -8.38 3.95 -4.80
CA ALA A 64 -7.21 4.81 -4.67
C ALA A 64 -6.61 5.24 -6.02
N GLU A 65 -7.20 4.80 -7.13
CA GLU A 65 -6.63 4.98 -8.48
C GLU A 65 -6.55 6.44 -8.89
N ASP A 66 -7.54 7.25 -8.52
CA ASP A 66 -7.62 8.66 -8.94
C ASP A 66 -6.62 9.58 -8.23
N TRP A 67 -6.00 9.12 -7.14
CA TRP A 67 -5.17 9.97 -6.29
C TRP A 67 -3.82 9.34 -5.88
N ILE A 68 -3.65 8.03 -6.02
CA ILE A 68 -2.34 7.36 -5.87
C ILE A 68 -1.77 7.02 -7.25
N ASN A 69 -0.64 7.64 -7.56
CA ASN A 69 0.08 7.41 -8.80
C ASN A 69 1.24 6.41 -8.62
N PHE A 70 1.94 6.47 -7.50
CA PHE A 70 3.14 5.66 -7.27
C PHE A 70 3.17 5.13 -5.84
N TYR A 71 3.40 3.83 -5.67
CA TYR A 71 3.67 3.22 -4.37
C TYR A 71 5.18 3.16 -4.18
N ALA A 72 5.69 3.57 -3.02
CA ALA A 72 7.12 3.59 -2.74
C ALA A 72 7.57 2.36 -1.95
N PHE A 73 6.84 2.01 -0.90
CA PHE A 73 7.04 0.76 -0.16
C PHE A 73 5.74 0.27 0.46
N VAL A 74 5.69 -1.04 0.73
CA VAL A 74 4.60 -1.69 1.46
C VAL A 74 5.22 -2.54 2.56
N ARG A 75 5.00 -2.21 3.83
CA ARG A 75 5.66 -2.88 4.96
C ARG A 75 4.64 -3.51 5.91
N PRO A 76 4.81 -4.77 6.33
CA PRO A 76 3.99 -5.34 7.39
C PRO A 76 4.08 -4.51 8.66
N PHE A 77 2.95 -4.16 9.24
CA PHE A 77 2.86 -3.53 10.55
C PHE A 77 2.98 -4.63 11.62
N ILE A 78 4.11 -4.66 12.31
CA ILE A 78 4.42 -5.66 13.32
C ILE A 78 4.52 -4.95 14.67
N VAL A 79 3.63 -5.30 15.59
CA VAL A 79 3.73 -4.87 17.00
C VAL A 79 4.58 -5.90 17.72
N PHE A 80 5.78 -5.50 18.12
CA PHE A 80 6.61 -6.29 19.03
C PHE A 80 6.06 -6.16 20.46
N LYS A 81 6.10 -7.25 21.21
CA LYS A 81 5.84 -7.24 22.66
C LYS A 81 7.11 -6.90 23.42
#